data_AF-A0A1Y2CFF5-F1
#
_entry.id   AF-A0A1Y2CFF5-F1
#
_cell.length_a   1.000
_cell.length_b   1.000
_cell.length_c   1.000
_cell.angle_alpha   90.00
_cell.angle_beta   90.00
_cell.angle_gamma   90.00
#
_symmetry.space_group_name_H-M   'P 1'
#
loop_
_entity.id
_entity.type
_entity.pdbx_description
1 polymer ?
#
loop_
_entity_poly.entity_id
_entity_poly.type
_entity_poly.pdbx_seq_one_letter_code
_entity_poly.pdbx_strand_id
1 'polypeptide(L)'
;MKFHLSNHKKINEYQIVPQLKDIIDRVYLPDKIHTGLYELQRDRLSEETQREKFINLNQTFLYLLNIAHHISVIRPTMSTSIINDVSVILNEAKNFINSHGSSLDHTAEFQDSLSKSIKDYLDSATTVQKRINRDAIQHLFPMFDPSYVYQDSDIVPDYNISILTTSFSSTIYKFLLVLCNAVHSSSKPYTLQVTISESRPLNEGALYLAQRINDYITTNNLRYFPNTKNPRIRITVITDSSIAYYLKTNKVIYCLLGVDRVVGKDGSVFNKMGSACISMAANYYHEGEVPVFVVTQRDKIGEDEDEINMEENESSEITMVIGGQEIVINILNLYE
;
A
#
# COMPACT_ATOMS: atom_id res chain seq x y z
N MET A 1 -52.43 -17.81 -24.58
CA MET A 1 -52.28 -17.56 -23.13
C MET A 1 -51.18 -16.51 -22.97
N LYS A 2 -51.54 -15.26 -22.63
CA LYS A 2 -50.58 -14.16 -22.39
C LYS A 2 -50.07 -14.29 -20.95
N PHE A 3 -48.76 -14.32 -20.74
CA PHE A 3 -48.18 -14.17 -19.41
C PHE A 3 -47.78 -12.71 -19.18
N HIS A 4 -48.43 -12.10 -18.18
CA HIS A 4 -48.04 -10.82 -17.61
C HIS A 4 -46.80 -11.03 -16.73
N LEU A 5 -45.70 -10.33 -17.04
CA LEU A 5 -44.60 -10.14 -16.12
C LEU A 5 -44.84 -8.86 -15.33
N SER A 6 -45.40 -9.01 -14.13
CA SER A 6 -45.44 -7.96 -13.10
C SER A 6 -44.39 -8.28 -12.04
N ASN A 7 -43.35 -7.45 -11.99
CA ASN A 7 -42.60 -6.97 -10.81
C ASN A 7 -41.12 -6.73 -11.18
N HIS A 8 -40.89 -5.60 -11.85
CA HIS A 8 -39.60 -4.93 -11.79
C HIS A 8 -39.38 -4.39 -10.37
N LYS A 9 -38.76 -5.20 -9.50
CA LYS A 9 -37.97 -4.62 -8.42
C LYS A 9 -36.76 -3.95 -9.06
N LYS A 10 -36.62 -2.65 -8.83
CA LYS A 10 -35.58 -1.80 -9.40
C LYS A 10 -34.20 -2.35 -9.01
N ILE A 11 -33.34 -2.58 -10.00
CA ILE A 11 -31.91 -2.92 -9.85
C ILE A 11 -31.12 -1.84 -9.09
N ASN A 12 -31.71 -0.66 -8.85
CA ASN A 12 -31.15 0.41 -8.02
C ASN A 12 -30.95 0.04 -6.54
N GLU A 13 -31.37 -1.16 -6.10
CA GLU A 13 -31.13 -1.67 -4.73
C GLU A 13 -29.79 -2.42 -4.58
N TYR A 14 -29.08 -2.74 -5.67
CA TYR A 14 -27.74 -3.30 -5.57
C TYR A 14 -26.72 -2.20 -5.28
N GLN A 15 -26.16 -2.19 -4.08
CA GLN A 15 -25.00 -1.35 -3.75
C GLN A 15 -23.81 -1.79 -4.63
N ILE A 16 -23.52 -0.99 -5.66
CA ILE A 16 -22.22 -0.91 -6.30
C ILE A 16 -21.18 -0.80 -5.18
N VAL A 17 -20.02 -1.47 -5.32
CA VAL A 17 -18.88 -1.28 -4.41
C VAL A 17 -18.71 0.23 -4.20
N PRO A 18 -18.98 0.76 -2.99
CA PRO A 18 -18.92 2.18 -2.75
C PRO A 18 -17.55 2.66 -3.19
N GLN A 19 -17.51 3.72 -4.01
CA GLN A 19 -16.26 4.31 -4.50
C GLN A 19 -15.50 3.51 -5.57
N LEU A 20 -16.07 2.51 -6.28
CA LEU A 20 -15.34 1.82 -7.37
C LEU A 20 -14.76 2.81 -8.41
N LYS A 21 -15.54 3.82 -8.80
CA LYS A 21 -15.08 4.90 -9.67
C LYS A 21 -13.94 5.70 -9.03
N ASP A 22 -14.10 6.12 -7.78
CA ASP A 22 -13.06 6.80 -7.00
C ASP A 22 -11.79 5.94 -6.80
N ILE A 23 -11.92 4.62 -6.71
CA ILE A 23 -10.81 3.67 -6.57
C ILE A 23 -10.11 3.50 -7.92
N ILE A 24 -10.85 3.34 -9.02
CA ILE A 24 -10.31 3.31 -10.37
C ILE A 24 -9.61 4.64 -10.66
N ASP A 25 -10.24 5.79 -10.39
CA ASP A 25 -9.69 7.13 -10.61
C ASP A 25 -8.51 7.48 -9.67
N ARG A 26 -8.37 6.80 -8.52
CA ARG A 26 -7.22 6.96 -7.58
C ARG A 26 -6.08 6.00 -7.85
N VAL A 27 -6.34 4.86 -8.48
CA VAL A 27 -5.30 3.95 -8.95
C VAL A 27 -4.91 4.44 -10.33
N TYR A 28 -3.80 5.15 -10.44
CA TYR A 28 -3.31 5.64 -11.73
C TYR A 28 -3.09 4.44 -12.66
N LEU A 29 -4.00 4.24 -13.60
CA LEU A 29 -3.90 3.26 -14.67
C LEU A 29 -3.67 4.08 -15.94
N PRO A 30 -2.78 3.66 -16.86
CA PRO A 30 -2.63 4.33 -18.16
C PRO A 30 -4.00 4.60 -18.82
N ASP A 31 -4.13 5.71 -19.55
CA ASP A 31 -5.41 6.16 -20.15
C ASP A 31 -6.11 5.07 -20.97
N LYS A 32 -5.37 4.14 -21.57
CA LYS A 32 -5.90 2.99 -22.32
C LYS A 32 -6.65 1.99 -21.44
N ILE A 33 -6.36 1.93 -20.15
CA ILE A 33 -6.97 1.01 -19.18
C ILE A 33 -8.08 1.70 -18.44
N HIS A 34 -7.96 3.01 -18.16
CA HIS A 34 -9.15 3.80 -17.86
C HIS A 34 -10.15 3.63 -18.99
N THR A 35 -9.73 3.80 -20.25
CA THR A 35 -10.58 3.57 -21.42
C THR A 35 -11.10 2.13 -21.46
N GLY A 36 -10.29 1.09 -21.24
CA GLY A 36 -10.76 -0.30 -21.24
C GLY A 36 -11.72 -0.65 -20.08
N LEU A 37 -11.49 -0.12 -18.88
CA LEU A 37 -12.38 -0.29 -17.72
C LEU A 37 -13.65 0.56 -17.86
N TYR A 38 -13.53 1.77 -18.41
CA TYR A 38 -14.64 2.64 -18.76
C TYR A 38 -15.44 2.06 -19.92
N GLU A 39 -14.82 1.39 -20.90
CA GLU A 39 -15.49 0.66 -21.98
C GLU A 39 -16.22 -0.56 -21.41
N LEU A 40 -15.57 -1.35 -20.54
CA LEU A 40 -16.23 -2.45 -19.81
C LEU A 40 -17.39 -1.97 -18.93
N GLN A 41 -17.28 -0.78 -18.33
CA GLN A 41 -18.36 -0.16 -17.55
C GLN A 41 -19.45 0.45 -18.45
N ARG A 42 -19.07 1.04 -19.59
CA ARG A 42 -19.98 1.69 -20.55
C ARG A 42 -20.76 0.65 -21.34
N ASP A 43 -20.16 -0.47 -21.72
CA ASP A 43 -20.82 -1.65 -22.28
C ASP A 43 -21.81 -2.31 -21.28
N ARG A 44 -21.61 -2.09 -19.97
CA ARG A 44 -22.59 -2.47 -18.94
C ARG A 44 -23.73 -1.46 -18.78
N LEU A 45 -23.53 -0.20 -19.19
CA LEU A 45 -24.47 0.92 -19.02
C LEU A 45 -25.22 1.28 -20.31
N SER A 46 -24.71 0.94 -21.49
CA SER A 46 -25.45 1.03 -22.75
C SER A 46 -26.36 -0.19 -22.86
N GLU A 47 -27.67 0.02 -22.76
CA GLU A 47 -28.67 -1.04 -22.85
C GLU A 47 -28.75 -1.73 -24.24
N GLU A 48 -27.87 -1.38 -25.20
CA GLU A 48 -28.00 -1.77 -26.61
C GLU A 48 -26.73 -2.26 -27.32
N THR A 49 -25.53 -2.23 -26.71
CA THR A 49 -24.44 -3.08 -27.22
C THR A 49 -24.80 -4.50 -26.77
N GLN A 50 -24.95 -5.43 -27.72
CA GLN A 50 -25.29 -6.82 -27.45
C GLN A 50 -24.54 -7.30 -26.21
N ARG A 51 -25.24 -7.43 -25.06
CA ARG A 51 -24.70 -8.14 -23.91
C ARG A 51 -24.27 -9.47 -24.49
N GLU A 52 -22.97 -9.71 -24.63
CA GLU A 52 -22.47 -11.05 -24.84
C GLU A 52 -22.97 -11.83 -23.63
N LYS A 53 -24.14 -12.45 -23.80
CA LYS A 53 -24.75 -13.25 -22.76
C LYS A 53 -23.74 -14.35 -22.55
N PHE A 54 -23.11 -14.38 -21.38
CA PHE A 54 -22.25 -15.48 -20.99
C PHE A 54 -23.01 -16.76 -21.29
N ILE A 55 -22.45 -17.61 -22.15
CA ILE A 55 -23.12 -18.83 -22.61
C ILE A 55 -23.07 -19.87 -21.48
N ASN A 56 -22.02 -19.83 -20.65
CA ASN A 56 -21.79 -20.72 -19.53
C ASN A 56 -20.72 -20.13 -18.60
N LEU A 57 -20.53 -20.74 -17.42
CA LEU A 57 -19.54 -20.30 -16.44
C LEU A 57 -18.09 -20.47 -16.91
N ASN A 58 -17.79 -21.38 -17.86
CA ASN A 58 -16.45 -21.49 -18.44
C ASN A 58 -16.09 -20.21 -19.21
N GLN A 59 -17.04 -19.63 -19.94
CA GLN A 59 -16.82 -18.38 -20.63
C GLN A 59 -16.56 -17.25 -19.63
N THR A 60 -17.35 -17.15 -18.56
CA THR A 60 -17.10 -16.19 -17.47
C THR A 60 -15.70 -16.36 -16.87
N PHE A 61 -15.25 -17.59 -16.63
CA PHE A 61 -13.91 -17.88 -16.14
C PHE A 61 -12.81 -17.42 -17.10
N LEU A 62 -12.99 -17.59 -18.42
CA LEU A 62 -12.05 -17.06 -19.41
C LEU A 62 -11.96 -15.53 -19.37
N TYR A 63 -13.07 -14.82 -19.15
CA TYR A 63 -13.01 -13.37 -18.94
C TYR A 63 -12.24 -12.99 -17.67
N LEU A 64 -12.43 -13.74 -16.57
CA LEU A 64 -11.66 -13.51 -15.34
C LEU A 64 -10.15 -13.72 -15.57
N LEU A 65 -9.77 -14.76 -16.33
CA LEU A 65 -8.38 -15.00 -16.71
C LEU A 65 -7.81 -13.85 -17.57
N ASN A 66 -8.57 -13.36 -18.54
CA ASN A 66 -8.14 -12.24 -19.37
C ASN A 66 -7.95 -10.96 -18.54
N ILE A 67 -8.88 -10.66 -17.63
CA ILE A 67 -8.76 -9.54 -16.70
C ILE A 67 -7.49 -9.70 -15.84
N ALA A 68 -7.28 -10.88 -15.25
CA ALA A 68 -6.09 -11.18 -14.46
C ALA A 68 -4.79 -10.92 -15.23
N HIS A 69 -4.71 -11.45 -16.46
CA HIS A 69 -3.56 -11.28 -17.33
C HIS A 69 -3.31 -9.81 -17.62
N HIS A 70 -4.33 -9.06 -18.06
CA HIS A 70 -4.18 -7.64 -18.36
C HIS A 70 -3.72 -6.85 -17.14
N ILE A 71 -4.34 -7.04 -15.97
CA ILE A 71 -3.92 -6.33 -14.74
C ILE A 71 -2.44 -6.63 -14.41
N SER A 72 -1.99 -7.89 -14.55
CA SER A 72 -0.60 -8.27 -14.27
C SER A 72 0.41 -7.65 -15.25
N VAL A 73 0.05 -7.51 -16.54
CA VAL A 73 0.92 -6.94 -17.58
C VAL A 73 1.04 -5.43 -17.45
N ILE A 74 -0.02 -4.77 -16.98
CA ILE A 74 -0.06 -3.30 -16.83
C ILE A 74 0.91 -2.82 -15.76
N ARG A 75 1.11 -3.62 -14.71
CA ARG A 75 1.98 -3.28 -13.57
C ARG A 75 3.05 -4.37 -13.42
N PRO A 76 4.04 -4.43 -14.32
CA PRO A 76 5.04 -5.49 -14.32
C PRO A 76 5.80 -5.57 -12.97
N THR A 77 6.03 -4.42 -12.33
CA THR A 77 6.66 -4.27 -11.01
C THR A 77 5.84 -4.88 -9.86
N MET A 78 4.52 -5.00 -10.02
CA MET A 78 3.60 -5.61 -9.05
C MET A 78 3.02 -6.95 -9.54
N SER A 79 3.47 -7.45 -10.69
CA SER A 79 2.88 -8.61 -11.37
C SER A 79 2.79 -9.83 -10.45
N THR A 80 3.84 -10.12 -9.68
CA THR A 80 3.86 -11.23 -8.71
C THR A 80 2.75 -11.11 -7.66
N SER A 81 2.59 -9.92 -7.06
CA SER A 81 1.55 -9.68 -6.04
C SER A 81 0.15 -9.77 -6.66
N ILE A 82 -0.05 -9.17 -7.84
CA ILE A 82 -1.31 -9.25 -8.59
C ILE A 82 -1.67 -10.70 -8.94
N ILE A 83 -0.71 -11.46 -9.47
CA ILE A 83 -0.92 -12.86 -9.87
C ILE A 83 -1.25 -13.69 -8.63
N ASN A 84 -0.52 -13.51 -7.53
CA ASN A 84 -0.79 -14.20 -6.27
C ASN A 84 -2.22 -13.91 -5.79
N ASP A 85 -2.62 -12.64 -5.74
CA ASP A 85 -3.96 -12.21 -5.33
C ASP A 85 -5.06 -12.82 -6.22
N VAL A 86 -4.91 -12.68 -7.54
CA VAL A 86 -5.95 -13.12 -8.49
C VAL A 86 -5.98 -14.64 -8.64
N SER A 87 -4.86 -15.34 -8.43
CA SER A 87 -4.81 -16.81 -8.49
C SER A 87 -5.73 -17.46 -7.46
N VAL A 88 -5.88 -16.87 -6.28
CA VAL A 88 -6.80 -17.37 -5.23
C VAL A 88 -8.24 -17.36 -5.75
N ILE A 89 -8.66 -16.25 -6.37
CA ILE A 89 -10.00 -16.06 -6.91
C ILE A 89 -10.23 -16.98 -8.11
N LEU A 90 -9.25 -17.09 -9.01
CA LEU A 90 -9.33 -17.95 -10.20
C LEU A 90 -9.38 -19.43 -9.82
N ASN A 91 -8.61 -19.85 -8.81
CA ASN A 91 -8.65 -21.22 -8.32
C ASN A 91 -10.01 -21.55 -7.71
N GLU A 92 -10.59 -20.65 -6.93
CA GLU A 92 -11.96 -20.82 -6.41
C GLU A 92 -12.98 -20.90 -7.55
N ALA A 93 -12.91 -19.99 -8.52
CA ALA A 93 -13.78 -20.00 -9.69
C ALA A 93 -13.70 -21.35 -10.43
N LYS A 94 -12.47 -21.85 -10.65
CA LYS A 94 -12.23 -23.10 -11.35
C LYS A 94 -12.74 -24.30 -10.56
N ASN A 95 -12.50 -24.33 -9.25
CA ASN A 95 -12.97 -25.40 -8.36
C ASN A 95 -14.50 -25.44 -8.31
N PHE A 96 -15.15 -24.29 -8.25
CA PHE A 96 -16.60 -24.19 -8.30
C PHE A 96 -17.15 -24.81 -9.59
N ILE A 97 -16.63 -24.40 -10.75
CA ILE A 97 -17.07 -24.90 -12.07
C ILE A 97 -16.80 -26.40 -12.21
N ASN A 98 -15.66 -26.89 -11.72
CA ASN A 98 -15.36 -28.33 -11.75
C ASN A 98 -16.35 -29.14 -10.89
N SER A 99 -16.88 -28.56 -9.82
CA SER A 99 -17.76 -29.24 -8.86
C SER A 99 -19.25 -29.16 -9.24
N HIS A 100 -19.70 -28.03 -9.79
CA HIS A 100 -21.11 -27.77 -10.10
C HIS A 100 -21.41 -27.83 -11.60
N GLY A 101 -20.39 -28.02 -12.44
CA GLY A 101 -20.50 -27.90 -13.89
C GLY A 101 -20.53 -26.45 -14.36
N SER A 102 -20.71 -26.27 -15.67
CA SER A 102 -20.65 -24.94 -16.30
C SER A 102 -22.01 -24.28 -16.55
N SER A 103 -23.11 -24.88 -16.07
CA SER A 103 -24.46 -24.31 -16.30
C SER A 103 -24.60 -22.93 -15.66
N LEU A 104 -25.35 -22.04 -16.32
CA LEU A 104 -25.69 -20.72 -15.78
C LEU A 104 -26.69 -20.80 -14.62
N ASP A 105 -27.31 -21.96 -14.37
CA ASP A 105 -28.22 -22.16 -13.23
C ASP A 105 -27.51 -21.91 -11.89
N HIS A 106 -26.20 -22.12 -11.84
CA HIS A 106 -25.36 -21.90 -10.65
C HIS A 106 -24.76 -20.48 -10.58
N THR A 107 -25.23 -19.53 -11.39
CA THR A 107 -24.60 -18.19 -11.45
C THR A 107 -24.62 -17.46 -10.11
N ALA A 108 -25.73 -17.54 -9.35
CA ALA A 108 -25.82 -16.90 -8.04
C ALA A 108 -24.86 -17.53 -7.03
N GLU A 109 -24.84 -18.86 -6.95
CA GLU A 109 -23.91 -19.61 -6.08
C GLU A 109 -22.45 -19.35 -6.43
N PHE A 110 -22.14 -19.26 -7.72
CA PHE A 110 -20.81 -18.90 -8.22
C PHE A 110 -20.40 -17.50 -7.76
N GLN A 111 -21.28 -16.51 -7.91
CA GLN A 111 -21.03 -15.14 -7.46
C GLN A 111 -20.83 -15.05 -5.94
N ASP A 112 -21.64 -15.78 -5.17
CA ASP A 112 -21.52 -15.83 -3.71
C ASP A 112 -20.20 -16.51 -3.28
N SER A 113 -19.81 -17.61 -3.94
CA SER A 113 -18.53 -18.28 -3.71
C SER A 113 -17.34 -17.35 -3.98
N LEU A 114 -17.34 -16.65 -5.13
CA LEU A 114 -16.27 -15.68 -5.45
C LEU A 114 -16.24 -14.51 -4.46
N SER A 115 -17.40 -13.95 -4.13
CA SER A 115 -17.49 -12.82 -3.18
C SER A 115 -16.98 -13.22 -1.81
N LYS A 116 -17.30 -14.43 -1.36
CA LYS A 116 -16.78 -15.00 -0.11
C LYS A 116 -15.27 -15.19 -0.18
N SER A 117 -14.74 -15.79 -1.25
CA SER A 117 -13.30 -15.99 -1.42
C SER A 117 -12.51 -14.67 -1.41
N ILE A 118 -13.03 -13.63 -2.07
CA ILE A 118 -12.45 -12.27 -2.02
C ILE A 118 -12.45 -11.73 -0.59
N LYS A 119 -13.55 -11.88 0.15
CA LYS A 119 -13.64 -11.41 1.53
C LYS A 119 -12.66 -12.16 2.44
N ASP A 120 -12.63 -13.48 2.36
CA ASP A 120 -11.73 -14.33 3.15
C ASP A 120 -10.26 -13.97 2.86
N TYR A 121 -9.94 -13.65 1.60
CA TYR A 121 -8.63 -13.14 1.20
C TYR A 121 -8.28 -11.81 1.87
N LEU A 122 -9.19 -10.82 1.82
CA LEU A 122 -8.98 -9.51 2.45
C LEU A 122 -8.81 -9.59 3.97
N ASP A 123 -9.58 -10.47 4.63
CA ASP A 123 -9.48 -10.73 6.06
C ASP A 123 -8.13 -11.40 6.41
N SER A 124 -7.67 -12.33 5.57
CA SER A 124 -6.34 -12.94 5.67
C SER A 124 -5.22 -11.91 5.52
N ALA A 125 -5.28 -11.03 4.50
CA ALA A 125 -4.30 -9.98 4.29
C ALA A 125 -4.20 -9.01 5.49
N THR A 126 -5.33 -8.70 6.13
CA THR A 126 -5.36 -7.92 7.36
C THR A 126 -4.64 -8.63 8.52
N THR A 127 -4.83 -9.95 8.63
CA THR A 127 -4.16 -10.77 9.65
C THR A 127 -2.65 -10.85 9.40
N VAL A 128 -2.23 -11.04 8.15
CA VAL A 128 -0.82 -11.02 7.73
C VAL A 128 -0.17 -9.70 8.12
N GLN A 129 -0.83 -8.57 7.83
CA GLN A 129 -0.32 -7.25 8.18
C GLN A 129 -0.17 -7.04 9.68
N LYS A 130 -1.13 -7.50 10.50
CA LYS A 130 -1.02 -7.41 11.97
C LYS A 130 0.21 -8.16 12.47
N ARG A 131 0.48 -9.34 11.92
CA ARG A 131 1.68 -10.14 12.23
C ARG A 131 2.96 -9.41 11.83
N ILE A 132 3.03 -8.86 10.60
CA ILE A 132 4.19 -8.05 10.16
C ILE A 132 4.44 -6.88 11.10
N ASN A 133 3.39 -6.14 11.47
CA ASN A 133 3.54 -5.02 12.39
C ASN A 133 4.06 -5.46 13.75
N ARG A 134 3.53 -6.56 14.30
CA ARG A 134 4.01 -7.12 15.57
C ARG A 134 5.48 -7.51 15.45
N ASP A 135 5.83 -8.33 14.48
CA ASP A 135 7.18 -8.87 14.33
C ASP A 135 8.20 -7.73 14.07
N ALA A 136 7.82 -6.72 13.28
CA ALA A 136 8.64 -5.52 13.05
C ALA A 136 8.81 -4.66 14.32
N ILE A 137 7.77 -4.48 15.14
CA ILE A 137 7.90 -3.78 16.43
C ILE A 137 8.82 -4.56 17.36
N GLN A 138 8.64 -5.87 17.49
CA GLN A 138 9.48 -6.71 18.35
C GLN A 138 10.96 -6.68 17.93
N HIS A 139 11.22 -6.69 16.62
CA HIS A 139 12.58 -6.70 16.10
C HIS A 139 13.25 -5.32 16.14
N LEU A 140 12.58 -4.28 15.64
CA LEU A 140 13.17 -2.94 15.47
C LEU A 140 13.06 -2.08 16.73
N PHE A 141 12.01 -2.31 17.53
CA PHE A 141 11.68 -1.53 18.71
C PHE A 141 11.37 -2.44 19.91
N PRO A 142 12.31 -3.30 20.32
CA PRO A 142 12.08 -4.30 21.37
C PRO A 142 11.65 -3.66 22.70
N MET A 143 11.99 -2.39 22.95
CA MET A 143 11.51 -1.66 24.13
C MET A 143 9.98 -1.51 24.23
N PHE A 144 9.23 -1.75 23.15
CA PHE A 144 7.76 -1.77 23.15
C PHE A 144 7.17 -3.18 23.24
N ASP A 145 8.01 -4.23 23.20
CA ASP A 145 7.55 -5.60 23.42
C ASP A 145 7.33 -5.83 24.93
N PRO A 146 6.11 -6.21 25.37
CA PRO A 146 5.85 -6.51 26.78
C PRO A 146 6.71 -7.64 27.35
N SER A 147 7.26 -8.51 26.50
CA SER A 147 8.13 -9.61 26.89
C SER A 147 9.61 -9.23 26.96
N TYR A 148 9.98 -8.01 26.55
CA TYR A 148 11.36 -7.55 26.55
C TYR A 148 11.83 -7.25 27.99
N VAL A 149 12.76 -8.08 28.47
CA VAL A 149 13.45 -7.83 29.73
C VAL A 149 14.62 -6.89 29.44
N TYR A 150 14.49 -5.64 29.88
CA TYR A 150 15.59 -4.67 29.82
C TYR A 150 16.74 -5.20 30.67
N GLN A 151 17.85 -5.58 30.01
CA GLN A 151 19.08 -5.86 30.73
C GLN A 151 19.68 -4.52 31.12
N ASP A 152 19.79 -4.30 32.42
CA ASP A 152 20.26 -3.05 33.03
C ASP A 152 21.71 -2.80 32.59
N SER A 153 21.88 -1.99 31.56
CA SER A 153 23.15 -1.42 31.17
C SER A 153 23.20 -0.01 31.75
N ASP A 154 24.32 0.39 32.35
CA ASP A 154 24.60 1.75 32.87
C ASP A 154 24.54 2.88 31.80
N ILE A 155 23.97 2.60 30.63
CA ILE A 155 23.80 3.50 29.51
C ILE A 155 22.51 4.30 29.71
N VAL A 156 22.63 5.62 29.74
CA VAL A 156 21.47 6.52 29.76
C VAL A 156 20.59 6.22 28.53
N PRO A 157 19.32 5.82 28.71
CA PRO A 157 18.46 5.46 27.60
C PRO A 157 18.17 6.67 26.71
N ASP A 158 18.46 6.54 25.41
CA ASP A 158 18.00 7.52 24.41
C ASP A 158 16.52 7.27 24.13
N TYR A 159 15.71 8.26 24.50
CA TYR A 159 14.26 8.23 24.30
C TYR A 159 13.83 8.78 22.94
N ASN A 160 14.77 9.22 22.10
CA ASN A 160 14.44 9.82 20.81
C ASN A 160 14.50 8.78 19.69
N ILE A 161 13.34 8.50 19.10
CA ILE A 161 13.20 7.62 17.95
C ILE A 161 13.10 8.49 16.70
N SER A 162 14.01 8.30 15.74
CA SER A 162 14.03 9.05 14.48
C SER A 162 14.10 8.11 13.28
N ILE A 163 13.08 8.16 12.43
CA ILE A 163 12.93 7.27 11.29
C ILE A 163 12.88 8.09 10.01
N LEU A 164 13.54 7.61 8.96
CA LEU A 164 13.45 8.15 7.61
C LEU A 164 12.76 7.14 6.68
N THR A 165 11.80 7.59 5.86
CA THR A 165 11.11 6.77 4.84
C THR A 165 10.88 7.58 3.55
N THR A 166 10.54 6.89 2.47
CA THR A 166 10.16 7.48 1.17
C THR A 166 8.91 6.81 0.61
N SER A 167 8.26 7.52 -0.32
CA SER A 167 7.03 7.15 -1.03
C SER A 167 5.87 6.81 -0.09
N PHE A 168 4.78 6.28 -0.64
CA PHE A 168 3.65 5.76 0.09
C PHE A 168 3.63 4.23 -0.01
N SER A 169 4.08 3.56 1.05
CA SER A 169 3.88 2.12 1.23
C SER A 169 2.76 1.86 2.23
N SER A 170 1.75 1.09 1.83
CA SER A 170 0.64 0.70 2.72
C SER A 170 1.13 -0.13 3.92
N THR A 171 2.18 -0.91 3.73
CA THR A 171 2.81 -1.71 4.81
C THR A 171 3.51 -0.78 5.80
N ILE A 172 4.31 0.16 5.32
CA ILE A 172 4.99 1.16 6.16
C ILE A 172 3.97 2.07 6.87
N TYR A 173 2.94 2.53 6.16
CA TYR A 173 1.86 3.33 6.75
C TYR A 173 1.25 2.63 7.97
N LYS A 174 0.77 1.38 7.80
CA LYS A 174 0.14 0.62 8.88
C LYS A 174 1.11 0.31 10.01
N PHE A 175 2.39 0.07 9.70
CA PHE A 175 3.44 -0.08 10.70
C PHE A 175 3.62 1.20 11.54
N LEU A 176 3.74 2.35 10.89
CA LEU A 176 3.91 3.64 11.56
C LEU A 176 2.70 3.99 12.44
N LEU A 177 1.48 3.60 12.08
CA LEU A 177 0.32 3.76 12.97
C LEU A 177 0.49 2.97 14.28
N VAL A 178 0.93 1.71 14.19
CA VAL A 178 1.17 0.87 15.37
C VAL A 178 2.30 1.47 16.22
N LEU A 179 3.38 1.93 15.59
CA LEU A 179 4.49 2.58 16.28
C LEU A 179 4.05 3.87 16.98
N CYS A 180 3.23 4.70 16.35
CA CYS A 180 2.67 5.91 16.98
C CYS A 180 1.89 5.58 18.25
N ASN A 181 1.06 4.52 18.22
CA ASN A 181 0.34 4.07 19.41
C ASN A 181 1.29 3.53 20.48
N ALA A 182 2.27 2.72 20.10
CA ALA A 182 3.24 2.15 21.04
C ALA A 182 4.03 3.26 21.76
N VAL A 183 4.49 4.27 21.02
CA VAL A 183 5.14 5.46 21.57
C VAL A 183 4.19 6.22 22.48
N HIS A 184 2.96 6.51 22.04
CA HIS A 184 1.99 7.27 22.85
C HIS A 184 1.58 6.55 24.14
N SER A 185 1.37 5.23 24.10
CA SER A 185 0.95 4.43 25.25
C SER A 185 2.10 4.06 26.19
N SER A 186 3.36 4.28 25.80
CA SER A 186 4.51 4.00 26.65
C SER A 186 4.53 4.87 27.91
N SER A 187 4.86 4.26 29.06
CA SER A 187 5.12 4.95 30.32
C SER A 187 6.43 5.75 30.31
N LYS A 188 7.42 5.31 29.52
CA LYS A 188 8.69 6.01 29.31
C LYS A 188 8.51 7.17 28.32
N PRO A 189 9.28 8.27 28.45
CA PRO A 189 9.07 9.50 27.70
C PRO A 189 9.62 9.45 26.26
N TYR A 190 9.39 8.35 25.53
CA TYR A 190 9.81 8.23 24.13
C TYR A 190 9.19 9.33 23.27
N THR A 191 10.02 9.94 22.42
CA THR A 191 9.61 10.80 21.32
C THR A 191 9.80 10.08 20.00
N LEU A 192 8.96 10.40 19.01
CA LEU A 192 9.03 9.84 17.66
C LEU A 192 9.06 10.97 16.62
N GLN A 193 10.12 10.98 15.82
CA GLN A 193 10.29 11.79 14.64
C GLN A 193 10.19 10.87 13.42
N VAL A 194 9.19 11.07 12.57
CA VAL A 194 9.07 10.40 11.27
C VAL A 194 9.34 11.43 10.19
N THR A 195 10.46 11.25 9.50
CA THR A 195 10.86 12.08 8.37
C THR A 195 10.53 11.34 7.08
N ILE A 196 9.82 12.02 6.18
CA ILE A 196 9.27 11.45 4.95
C ILE A 196 9.79 12.28 3.78
N SER A 197 10.42 11.65 2.80
CA SER A 197 10.79 12.35 1.57
C SER A 197 9.53 12.67 0.75
N GLU A 198 9.51 13.82 0.06
CA GLU A 198 8.36 14.22 -0.73
C GLU A 198 8.00 13.19 -1.81
N SER A 199 9.01 12.52 -2.38
CA SER A 199 8.90 11.42 -3.35
C SER A 199 8.42 11.88 -4.72
N ARG A 200 9.27 12.69 -5.38
CA ARG A 200 9.10 13.14 -6.77
C ARG A 200 9.06 11.95 -7.74
N PRO A 201 8.37 12.09 -8.88
CA PRO A 201 7.62 13.26 -9.33
C PRO A 201 6.21 13.38 -8.71
N LEU A 202 5.64 12.28 -8.23
CA LEU A 202 4.24 12.17 -7.83
C LEU A 202 3.93 12.74 -6.43
N ASN A 203 4.95 13.09 -5.66
CA ASN A 203 4.84 13.62 -4.30
C ASN A 203 4.10 12.68 -3.32
N GLU A 204 4.16 11.36 -3.52
CA GLU A 204 3.35 10.41 -2.75
C GLU A 204 3.66 10.41 -1.25
N GLY A 205 4.93 10.63 -0.89
CA GLY A 205 5.35 10.70 0.50
C GLY A 205 4.76 11.91 1.21
N ALA A 206 4.80 13.08 0.57
CA ALA A 206 4.20 14.31 1.09
C ALA A 206 2.67 14.27 1.11
N LEU A 207 2.04 13.94 -0.02
CA LEU A 207 0.59 14.06 -0.22
C LEU A 207 -0.20 12.92 0.41
N TYR A 208 0.34 11.70 0.44
CA TYR A 208 -0.41 10.54 0.93
C TYR A 208 0.12 10.03 2.25
N LEU A 209 1.42 9.78 2.39
CA LEU A 209 1.96 9.17 3.61
C LEU A 209 1.92 10.15 4.78
N ALA A 210 2.56 11.31 4.63
CA ALA A 210 2.66 12.30 5.68
C ALA A 210 1.29 12.82 6.11
N GLN A 211 0.42 13.16 5.13
CA GLN A 211 -0.94 13.61 5.41
C GLN A 211 -1.74 12.57 6.19
N ARG A 212 -1.79 11.31 5.73
CA ARG A 212 -2.61 10.27 6.40
C ARG A 212 -2.12 9.93 7.80
N ILE A 213 -0.81 9.96 8.04
CA ILE A 213 -0.26 9.77 9.39
C ILE A 213 -0.61 10.97 10.28
N ASN A 214 -0.48 12.18 9.76
CA ASN A 214 -0.82 13.40 10.48
C ASN A 214 -2.30 13.46 10.87
N ASP A 215 -3.19 13.08 9.94
CA ASP A 215 -4.63 12.99 10.16
C ASP A 215 -4.91 11.96 11.26
N TYR A 216 -4.30 10.77 11.17
CA TYR A 216 -4.44 9.74 12.19
C TYR A 216 -4.00 10.21 13.59
N ILE A 217 -2.81 10.82 13.68
CA ILE A 217 -2.27 11.36 14.94
C ILE A 217 -3.22 12.40 15.54
N THR A 218 -3.78 13.27 14.69
CA THR A 218 -4.66 14.36 15.11
C THR A 218 -6.01 13.81 15.59
N THR A 219 -6.65 12.96 14.79
CA THR A 219 -7.93 12.32 15.14
C THR A 219 -7.85 11.51 16.43
N ASN A 220 -6.72 10.85 16.69
CA ASN A 220 -6.53 10.01 17.88
C ASN A 220 -5.81 10.73 19.03
N ASN A 221 -5.57 12.04 18.94
CA ASN A 221 -4.90 12.85 19.98
C ASN A 221 -3.52 12.31 20.42
N LEU A 222 -2.75 11.72 19.50
CA LEU A 222 -1.48 11.06 19.81
C LEU A 222 -0.27 12.03 19.90
N ARG A 223 -0.45 13.29 19.48
CA ARG A 223 0.65 14.22 19.19
C ARG A 223 1.49 14.61 20.40
N TYR A 224 0.88 14.80 21.56
CA TYR A 224 1.51 15.45 22.72
C TYR A 224 1.73 14.48 23.88
N PHE A 225 2.70 14.78 24.75
CA PHE A 225 2.75 14.09 26.05
C PHE A 225 1.51 14.43 26.88
N PRO A 226 1.01 13.49 27.71
CA PRO A 226 -0.11 13.77 28.61
C PRO A 226 0.12 15.04 29.42
N ASN A 227 -0.87 15.94 29.41
CA ASN A 227 -0.85 17.21 30.16
C ASN A 227 0.27 18.20 29.78
N THR A 228 0.89 18.05 28.60
CA THR A 228 1.87 19.03 28.11
C THR A 228 1.53 19.51 26.69
N LYS A 229 2.14 20.62 26.27
CA LYS A 229 2.13 21.06 24.87
C LYS A 229 3.35 20.57 24.09
N ASN A 230 4.22 19.77 24.70
CA ASN A 230 5.42 19.27 24.05
C ASN A 230 5.05 18.11 23.11
N PRO A 231 5.36 18.22 21.81
CA PRO A 231 5.04 17.18 20.86
C PRO A 231 5.88 15.94 21.12
N ARG A 232 5.19 14.82 21.36
CA ARG A 232 5.74 13.48 21.50
C ARG A 232 5.96 12.82 20.14
N ILE A 233 5.08 13.09 19.18
CA ILE A 233 5.17 12.56 17.82
C ILE A 233 5.21 13.71 16.83
N ARG A 234 6.20 13.70 15.94
CA ARG A 234 6.45 14.71 14.91
C ARG A 234 6.58 14.05 13.55
N ILE A 235 5.91 14.64 12.56
CA ILE A 235 6.01 14.24 11.16
C ILE A 235 6.67 15.40 10.41
N THR A 236 7.74 15.12 9.67
CA THR A 236 8.44 16.11 8.86
C THR A 236 8.53 15.62 7.43
N VAL A 237 8.22 16.50 6.49
CA VAL A 237 8.45 16.26 5.07
C VAL A 237 9.73 16.99 4.65
N ILE A 238 10.58 16.29 3.92
CA ILE A 238 11.81 16.87 3.32
C ILE A 238 11.80 16.65 1.81
N THR A 239 12.53 17.48 1.06
CA THR A 239 12.76 17.21 -0.37
C THR A 239 13.64 15.99 -0.54
N ASP A 240 13.51 15.29 -1.67
CA ASP A 240 14.35 14.12 -1.95
C ASP A 240 15.84 14.52 -2.01
N SER A 241 16.14 15.75 -2.45
CA SER A 241 17.51 16.31 -2.48
C SER A 241 18.10 16.58 -1.09
N SER A 242 17.27 16.70 -0.06
CA SER A 242 17.72 16.99 1.31
C SER A 242 18.11 15.74 2.11
N ILE A 243 17.82 14.53 1.59
CA ILE A 243 18.03 13.25 2.29
C ILE A 243 19.47 13.10 2.80
N ALA A 244 20.45 13.32 1.93
CA ALA A 244 21.87 13.18 2.26
C ALA A 244 22.29 14.12 3.38
N TYR A 245 21.91 15.40 3.27
CA TYR A 245 22.18 16.39 4.31
C TYR A 245 21.48 16.07 5.62
N TYR A 246 20.21 15.62 5.54
CA TYR A 246 19.42 15.26 6.71
C TYR A 246 20.06 14.10 7.47
N LEU A 247 20.43 13.02 6.77
CA LEU A 247 21.13 11.88 7.35
C LEU A 247 22.46 12.30 7.98
N LYS A 248 23.25 13.15 7.32
CA LYS A 248 24.52 13.64 7.86
C LYS A 248 24.37 14.43 9.16
N THR A 249 23.30 15.20 9.30
CA THR A 249 23.16 16.21 10.37
C THR A 249 22.21 15.80 11.49
N ASN A 250 21.40 14.76 11.30
CA ASN A 250 20.42 14.30 12.28
C ASN A 250 20.69 12.84 12.65
N LYS A 251 20.45 12.51 13.92
CA LYS A 251 20.51 11.13 14.42
C LYS A 251 19.26 10.38 13.95
N VAL A 252 19.33 9.78 12.77
CA VAL A 252 18.33 8.81 12.28
C VAL A 252 18.73 7.44 12.80
N ILE A 253 17.81 6.71 13.41
CA ILE A 253 18.10 5.36 13.90
C ILE A 253 17.85 4.31 12.83
N TYR A 254 16.80 4.49 12.01
CA TYR A 254 16.41 3.53 10.98
C TYR A 254 15.93 4.24 9.72
N CYS A 255 16.35 3.74 8.57
CA CYS A 255 15.67 3.98 7.31
C CYS A 255 14.68 2.84 7.07
N LEU A 256 13.38 3.14 6.94
CA LEU A 256 12.35 2.15 6.68
C LEU A 256 11.83 2.32 5.25
N LEU A 257 11.84 1.24 4.49
CA LEU A 257 11.41 1.24 3.10
C LEU A 257 10.28 0.22 2.89
N GLY A 258 9.31 0.63 2.07
CA GLY A 258 8.45 -0.33 1.40
C GLY A 258 9.22 -1.04 0.29
N VAL A 259 8.51 -1.92 -0.42
CA VAL A 259 9.04 -2.58 -1.61
C VAL A 259 7.89 -2.94 -2.53
N ASP A 260 8.15 -2.92 -3.82
CA ASP A 260 7.24 -3.41 -4.85
C ASP A 260 7.54 -4.89 -5.13
N ARG A 261 8.84 -5.23 -5.27
CA ARG A 261 9.30 -6.60 -5.47
C ARG A 261 10.66 -6.87 -4.80
N VAL A 262 10.82 -8.05 -4.22
CA VAL A 262 12.12 -8.62 -3.81
C VAL A 262 12.40 -9.79 -4.73
N VAL A 263 13.60 -9.84 -5.30
CA VAL A 263 14.07 -10.92 -6.18
C VAL A 263 15.48 -11.31 -5.77
N GLY A 264 16.05 -12.34 -6.41
CA GLY A 264 17.42 -12.71 -6.14
C GLY A 264 17.50 -13.62 -4.93
N LYS A 265 18.42 -14.59 -5.00
CA LYS A 265 18.98 -15.19 -3.77
C LYS A 265 19.74 -14.18 -2.92
N ASP A 266 20.13 -13.05 -3.50
CA ASP A 266 20.80 -11.94 -2.83
C ASP A 266 19.82 -10.97 -2.14
N GLY A 267 18.51 -11.11 -2.36
CA GLY A 267 17.49 -10.26 -1.76
C GLY A 267 17.43 -8.86 -2.37
N SER A 268 17.81 -8.70 -3.64
CA SER A 268 17.66 -7.46 -4.40
C SER A 268 16.25 -6.86 -4.29
N VAL A 269 16.19 -5.56 -3.98
CA VAL A 269 14.97 -4.82 -3.65
C VAL A 269 14.62 -3.83 -4.75
N PHE A 270 13.40 -3.93 -5.27
CA PHE A 270 12.81 -3.01 -6.24
C PHE A 270 11.71 -2.20 -5.56
N ASN A 271 11.90 -0.88 -5.50
CA ASN A 271 10.98 0.06 -4.88
C ASN A 271 10.98 1.38 -5.66
N LYS A 272 10.10 2.29 -5.25
CA LYS A 272 10.03 3.65 -5.81
C LYS A 272 11.41 4.34 -5.90
N MET A 273 11.58 5.10 -6.97
CA MET A 273 12.75 5.96 -7.20
C MET A 273 13.07 6.79 -5.94
N GLY A 274 14.36 6.93 -5.63
CA GLY A 274 14.84 7.58 -4.40
C GLY A 274 15.18 6.61 -3.26
N SER A 275 14.62 5.40 -3.24
CA SER A 275 14.94 4.37 -2.22
C SER A 275 16.41 3.96 -2.23
N ALA A 276 16.99 3.79 -3.42
CA ALA A 276 18.42 3.52 -3.58
C ALA A 276 19.27 4.71 -3.09
N CYS A 277 18.83 5.95 -3.32
CA CYS A 277 19.52 7.15 -2.86
C CYS A 277 19.55 7.23 -1.32
N ILE A 278 18.45 6.90 -0.64
CA ILE A 278 18.42 6.78 0.83
C ILE A 278 19.43 5.74 1.29
N SER A 279 19.42 4.57 0.66
CA SER A 279 20.28 3.45 1.06
C SER A 279 21.77 3.79 0.90
N MET A 280 22.13 4.40 -0.23
CA MET A 280 23.50 4.87 -0.48
C MET A 280 23.91 5.98 0.49
N ALA A 281 23.02 6.94 0.78
CA ALA A 281 23.33 8.04 1.70
C ALA A 281 23.50 7.55 3.15
N ALA A 282 22.66 6.62 3.60
CA ALA A 282 22.77 6.03 4.94
C ALA A 282 24.11 5.29 5.09
N ASN A 283 24.48 4.49 4.08
CA ASN A 283 25.76 3.80 4.05
C ASN A 283 26.95 4.76 3.97
N TYR A 284 26.88 5.81 3.14
CA TYR A 284 28.00 6.73 2.92
C TYR A 284 28.31 7.60 4.15
N TYR A 285 27.29 8.18 4.80
CA TYR A 285 27.51 9.11 5.91
C TYR A 285 27.69 8.45 7.27
N HIS A 286 27.23 7.22 7.43
CA HIS A 286 27.24 6.50 8.71
C HIS A 286 27.96 5.14 8.62
N GLU A 287 28.64 4.84 7.51
CA GLU A 287 29.38 3.58 7.32
C GLU A 287 28.52 2.32 7.59
N GLY A 288 27.22 2.42 7.36
CA GLY A 288 26.25 1.34 7.62
C GLY A 288 25.67 1.28 9.04
N GLU A 289 26.06 2.20 9.94
CA GLU A 289 25.51 2.28 11.31
C GLU A 289 24.03 2.68 11.36
N VAL A 290 23.53 3.35 10.33
CA VAL A 290 22.09 3.60 10.14
C VAL A 290 21.54 2.53 9.22
N PRO A 291 20.96 1.45 9.76
CA PRO A 291 20.50 0.34 8.93
C PRO A 291 19.25 0.73 8.14
N VAL A 292 19.16 0.15 6.94
CA VAL A 292 18.03 0.28 6.03
C VAL A 292 17.23 -1.01 6.10
N PHE A 293 16.02 -0.93 6.61
CA PHE A 293 15.11 -2.06 6.70
C PHE A 293 14.02 -1.97 5.64
N VAL A 294 13.79 -3.08 4.97
CA VAL A 294 12.64 -3.27 4.08
C VAL A 294 11.56 -4.04 4.83
N VAL A 295 10.36 -3.47 4.89
CA VAL A 295 9.21 -4.12 5.53
C VAL A 295 8.19 -4.47 4.47
N THR A 296 7.96 -5.77 4.29
CA THR A 296 7.13 -6.29 3.20
C THR A 296 6.37 -7.55 3.57
N GLN A 297 5.40 -7.89 2.72
CA GLN A 297 4.68 -9.16 2.73
C GLN A 297 5.42 -10.19 1.85
N ARG A 298 5.21 -11.47 2.16
CA ARG A 298 5.90 -12.58 1.49
C ARG A 298 5.50 -12.72 0.01
N ASP A 299 4.30 -12.30 -0.37
CA ASP A 299 3.78 -12.30 -1.74
C ASP A 299 4.55 -11.38 -2.70
N LYS A 300 5.35 -10.45 -2.16
CA LYS A 300 6.26 -9.58 -2.92
C LYS A 300 7.64 -10.19 -3.16
N ILE A 301 7.90 -11.38 -2.62
CA ILE A 301 9.18 -12.09 -2.80
C ILE A 301 8.99 -13.08 -3.95
N GLY A 302 9.61 -12.77 -5.10
CA GLY A 302 9.56 -13.59 -6.31
C GLY A 302 10.83 -14.41 -6.53
N GLU A 303 10.77 -15.34 -7.49
CA GLU A 303 11.94 -16.06 -8.00
C GLU A 303 12.78 -15.15 -8.93
N ASP A 304 14.01 -15.60 -9.20
CA ASP A 304 14.95 -14.93 -10.10
C ASP A 304 14.36 -14.93 -11.53
N GLU A 305 13.96 -13.75 -12.01
CA GLU A 305 13.65 -13.54 -13.43
C GLU A 305 14.83 -12.85 -14.09
N ASP A 306 15.21 -13.32 -15.28
CA ASP A 306 16.40 -12.88 -15.99
C ASP A 306 16.35 -11.41 -16.45
N GLU A 307 15.16 -10.78 -16.49
CA GLU A 307 14.99 -9.35 -16.78
C GLU A 307 13.81 -8.74 -16.00
N ILE A 308 14.10 -7.76 -15.14
CA ILE A 308 13.06 -6.92 -14.55
C ILE A 308 12.80 -5.75 -15.48
N ASN A 309 11.66 -5.82 -16.17
CA ASN A 309 11.14 -4.69 -16.92
C ASN A 309 10.75 -3.58 -15.95
N MET A 310 11.61 -2.57 -15.83
CA MET A 310 11.31 -1.37 -15.07
C MET A 310 10.16 -0.62 -15.74
N GLU A 311 9.19 -0.19 -14.95
CA GLU A 311 8.08 0.63 -15.43
C GLU A 311 8.60 2.02 -15.82
N GLU A 312 8.41 2.41 -17.08
CA GLU A 312 8.63 3.77 -17.54
C GLU A 312 7.33 4.56 -17.46
N ASN A 313 7.34 5.62 -16.66
CA ASN A 313 6.21 6.52 -16.52
C ASN A 313 6.18 7.58 -17.63
N GLU A 314 5.04 8.24 -17.80
CA GLU A 314 4.91 9.34 -18.74
C GLU A 314 5.81 10.53 -18.36
N SER A 315 6.49 11.12 -19.35
CA SER A 315 7.34 12.31 -19.15
C SER A 315 6.58 13.54 -18.63
N SER A 316 5.26 13.56 -18.81
CA SER A 316 4.34 14.56 -18.27
C SER A 316 4.42 14.63 -16.74
N GLU A 317 4.66 13.51 -16.04
CA GLU A 317 4.75 13.47 -14.58
C GLU A 317 5.91 14.33 -14.04
N ILE A 318 7.02 14.38 -14.76
CA ILE A 318 8.19 15.17 -14.37
C ILE A 318 7.99 16.65 -14.73
N THR A 319 7.36 16.91 -15.88
CA THR A 319 7.26 18.25 -16.47
C THR A 319 6.03 19.02 -16.01
N MET A 320 5.00 18.34 -15.50
CA MET A 320 3.78 18.94 -14.95
C MET A 320 3.78 18.85 -13.42
N VAL A 321 3.40 19.94 -12.76
CA VAL A 321 3.14 19.93 -11.32
C VAL A 321 1.74 19.37 -11.10
N ILE A 322 1.65 18.21 -10.45
CA ILE A 322 0.36 17.64 -10.05
C ILE A 322 -0.34 18.62 -9.09
N GLY A 323 -1.52 19.08 -9.49
CA GLY A 323 -2.47 19.77 -8.62
C GLY A 323 -2.69 21.26 -8.88
N GLY A 324 -1.89 21.94 -9.72
CA GLY A 324 -2.04 23.40 -9.98
C GLY A 324 -2.02 24.28 -8.71
N GLN A 325 -1.73 23.69 -7.55
CA GLN A 325 -1.66 24.31 -6.24
C GLN A 325 -0.18 24.39 -5.88
N GLU A 326 0.29 25.58 -5.52
CA GLU A 326 1.55 25.74 -4.83
C GLU A 326 1.54 24.83 -3.60
N ILE A 327 2.48 23.88 -3.55
CA ILE A 327 2.80 23.20 -2.29
C ILE A 327 3.47 24.25 -1.42
N VAL A 328 2.69 24.92 -0.57
CA VAL A 328 3.22 25.77 0.48
C VAL A 328 3.81 24.83 1.55
N ILE A 329 5.07 24.45 1.36
CA ILE A 329 5.86 23.84 2.41
C ILE A 329 6.06 24.94 3.47
N ASN A 330 5.27 24.90 4.54
CA ASN A 330 5.59 25.66 5.74
C ASN A 330 6.85 25.04 6.34
N ILE A 331 8.00 25.51 5.87
CA ILE A 331 9.28 25.31 6.55
C ILE A 331 9.15 26.06 7.88
N LEU A 332 8.73 25.34 8.92
CA LEU A 332 8.87 25.83 10.28
C LEU A 332 10.37 26.07 10.50
N ASN A 333 10.76 27.33 10.59
CA ASN A 333 12.11 27.74 10.94
C ASN A 333 12.53 27.01 12.22
N LEU A 334 13.43 26.04 12.06
CA LEU A 334 14.16 25.43 13.16
C LEU A 334 15.29 26.39 13.57
N TYR A 335 14.90 27.49 14.20
CA TYR A 335 15.78 28.34 14.99
C TYR A 335 15.02 28.82 16.23
N GLU A 336 15.03 27.98 17.27
CA GLU A 336 15.12 28.41 18.66
C GLU A 336 16.08 27.47 19.41
#